data_AF-A0A1D1YAI6-F1
#
_entry.id   AF-A0A1D1YAI6-F1
#
_cell.length_a   1.000
_cell.length_b   1.000
_cell.length_c   1.000
_cell.angle_alpha   90.00
_cell.angle_beta   90.00
_cell.angle_gamma   90.00
#
_symmetry.space_group_name_H-M   'P 1'
#
loop_
_entity.id
_entity.type
_entity.pdbx_description
1 polymer ?
#
loop_
_entity_poly.entity_id
_entity_poly.type
_entity_poly.pdbx_seq_one_letter_code
_entity_poly.pdbx_strand_id
1 'polypeptide(L)'
;MRTLGFNNDKKPPSIALKQKPKSNIEKLRAEKRNFLKEFSSQYGYNGKIDQIREEEYPQLKNAVYLDHTGATTYPKSAVANFSNDMLNNLYGNPHSNSPSSQASSMRIEGVRKRILKYFDTNEKDYTVIFTQNATAAIKIVGESFPWTEKSTYKHLRESHNSINGLRRFLERINPENIQGVTEKDVKDMINNVPP
;
A
#
# COMPACT_ATOMS: atom_id res chain seq x y z
N MET A 1 -35.22 4.51 29.37
CA MET A 1 -35.59 5.35 28.20
C MET A 1 -36.06 6.70 28.74
N ARG A 2 -35.16 7.68 28.81
CA ARG A 2 -35.47 9.09 29.16
C ARG A 2 -34.77 9.95 28.10
N THR A 3 -35.55 10.70 27.34
CA THR A 3 -35.07 11.64 26.32
C THR A 3 -34.69 12.96 27.00
N LEU A 4 -33.41 13.33 26.94
CA LEU A 4 -32.92 14.66 27.27
C LEU A 4 -33.19 15.57 26.06
N GLY A 5 -33.95 16.64 26.26
CA GLY A 5 -34.26 17.63 25.23
C GLY A 5 -33.02 18.44 24.86
N PHE A 6 -32.67 18.45 23.58
CA PHE A 6 -31.67 19.36 23.02
C PHE A 6 -32.34 20.69 22.66
N ASN A 7 -31.92 21.74 23.37
CA ASN A 7 -32.32 23.12 23.14
C ASN A 7 -31.55 23.64 21.91
N ASN A 8 -32.25 24.03 20.84
CA ASN A 8 -31.67 24.24 19.51
C ASN A 8 -31.34 25.71 19.15
N ASP A 9 -31.29 26.63 20.12
CA ASP A 9 -31.23 28.08 19.85
C ASP A 9 -29.89 28.76 20.17
N LYS A 10 -28.76 28.09 19.92
CA LYS A 10 -27.45 28.78 19.89
C LYS A 10 -26.70 28.46 18.61
N LYS A 11 -26.84 29.35 17.62
CA LYS A 11 -25.96 29.40 16.44
C LYS A 11 -24.52 29.59 16.93
N PRO A 12 -23.57 28.71 16.60
CA PRO A 12 -22.18 28.91 17.01
C PRO A 12 -21.63 30.20 16.40
N PRO A 13 -20.72 30.91 17.09
CA PRO A 13 -20.15 32.16 16.59
C PRO A 13 -19.46 31.89 15.24
N SER A 14 -19.78 32.68 14.21
CA SER A 14 -19.13 32.56 12.91
C SER A 14 -17.67 32.95 13.07
N ILE A 15 -16.78 31.96 13.08
CA ILE A 15 -15.34 32.21 12.91
C ILE A 15 -15.19 32.75 11.49
N ALA A 16 -14.95 34.05 11.35
CA ALA A 16 -14.58 34.65 10.09
C ALA A 16 -13.31 33.95 9.60
N LEU A 17 -13.44 33.05 8.63
CA LEU A 17 -12.32 32.47 7.92
C LEU A 17 -11.52 33.64 7.33
N LYS A 18 -10.34 33.94 7.89
CA LYS A 18 -9.40 34.88 7.27
C LYS A 18 -9.26 34.47 5.81
N GLN A 19 -9.62 35.36 4.89
CA GLN A 19 -9.44 35.11 3.46
C GLN A 19 -7.96 34.78 3.26
N LYS A 20 -7.66 33.54 2.82
CA LYS A 20 -6.30 33.16 2.47
C LYS A 20 -5.80 34.16 1.42
N PRO A 21 -4.59 34.71 1.57
CA PRO A 21 -4.04 35.60 0.55
C PRO A 21 -4.11 34.92 -0.81
N LYS A 22 -4.64 35.60 -1.82
CA LYS A 22 -4.65 35.08 -3.19
C LYS A 22 -3.20 34.83 -3.59
N SER A 23 -2.80 33.57 -3.64
CA SER A 23 -1.47 33.20 -4.09
C SER A 23 -1.28 33.73 -5.51
N ASN A 24 -0.18 34.45 -5.76
CA ASN A 24 0.17 34.85 -7.13
C ASN A 24 0.60 33.59 -7.91
N ILE A 25 -0.36 33.00 -8.64
CA ILE A 25 -0.17 31.76 -9.41
C ILE A 25 1.00 31.89 -10.40
N GLU A 26 1.21 33.06 -10.99
CA GLU A 26 2.32 33.29 -11.92
C GLU A 26 3.67 33.25 -11.21
N LYS A 27 3.76 33.82 -10.01
CA LYS A 27 4.95 33.71 -9.17
C LYS A 27 5.28 32.25 -8.87
N LEU A 28 4.30 31.47 -8.42
CA LEU A 28 4.48 30.03 -8.12
C LEU A 28 4.91 29.24 -9.37
N ARG A 29 4.36 29.55 -10.55
CA ARG A 29 4.78 28.94 -11.83
C ARG A 29 6.21 29.32 -12.20
N ALA A 30 6.63 30.55 -11.93
CA ALA A 30 8.02 30.98 -12.15
C ALA A 30 8.99 30.27 -11.19
N GLU A 31 8.65 30.20 -9.91
CA GLU A 31 9.41 29.47 -8.89
C GLU A 31 9.56 27.98 -9.26
N LYS A 32 8.46 27.33 -9.68
CA LYS A 32 8.50 25.93 -10.19
C LYS A 32 9.45 25.78 -11.37
N ARG A 33 9.40 26.69 -12.36
CA ARG A 33 10.29 26.64 -13.53
C ARG A 33 11.75 26.78 -13.14
N ASN A 34 12.07 27.68 -12.22
CA ASN A 34 13.44 27.86 -11.74
C ASN A 34 13.93 26.62 -10.97
N PHE A 35 13.09 26.07 -10.09
CA PHE A 35 13.38 24.83 -9.39
C PHE A 35 13.66 23.67 -10.36
N LEU A 36 12.81 23.47 -11.37
CA LEU A 36 13.01 22.39 -12.34
C LEU A 36 14.26 22.60 -13.20
N LYS A 37 14.63 23.85 -13.53
CA LYS A 37 15.89 24.13 -14.24
C LYS A 37 17.11 23.68 -13.44
N GLU A 38 17.11 23.95 -12.13
CA GLU A 38 18.25 23.66 -11.26
C GLU A 38 18.30 22.18 -10.85
N PHE A 39 17.14 21.57 -10.55
CA PHE A 39 17.07 20.26 -9.92
C PHE A 39 16.53 19.14 -10.81
N SER A 40 16.21 19.39 -12.09
CA SER A 40 15.59 18.37 -12.96
C SER A 40 16.35 17.06 -13.00
N SER A 41 17.68 17.06 -13.02
CA SER A 41 18.47 15.81 -13.05
C SER A 41 18.33 14.93 -11.81
N GLN A 42 17.91 15.49 -10.66
CA GLN A 42 17.79 14.77 -9.39
C GLN A 42 16.32 14.64 -8.94
N TYR A 43 15.44 15.52 -9.41
CA TYR A 43 14.04 15.58 -9.01
C TYR A 43 13.11 15.00 -10.06
N GLY A 44 12.06 14.33 -9.61
CA GLY A 44 10.90 14.02 -10.44
C GLY A 44 11.24 13.16 -11.66
N TYR A 45 12.06 12.12 -11.48
CA TYR A 45 12.45 11.19 -12.55
C TYR A 45 13.14 11.90 -13.72
N ASN A 46 14.23 12.61 -13.43
CA ASN A 46 14.98 13.43 -14.39
C ASN A 46 14.10 14.54 -15.00
N GLY A 47 13.28 15.20 -14.18
CA GLY A 47 12.40 16.31 -14.58
C GLY A 47 11.14 15.90 -15.34
N LYS A 48 10.87 14.59 -15.47
CA LYS A 48 9.74 14.06 -16.26
C LYS A 48 8.43 13.95 -15.49
N ILE A 49 8.41 14.22 -14.19
CA ILE A 49 7.21 14.00 -13.35
C ILE A 49 5.95 14.71 -13.87
N ASP A 50 6.08 15.93 -14.40
CA ASP A 50 4.94 16.66 -14.96
C ASP A 50 4.43 16.00 -16.26
N GLN A 51 5.36 15.54 -17.10
CA GLN A 51 5.03 14.79 -18.32
C GLN A 51 4.35 13.47 -17.97
N ILE A 52 4.91 12.68 -17.05
CA ILE A 52 4.33 11.42 -16.55
C ILE A 52 2.92 11.69 -16.00
N ARG A 53 2.72 12.77 -15.24
CA ARG A 53 1.40 13.11 -14.70
C ARG A 53 0.38 13.41 -15.80
N GLU A 54 0.73 14.21 -16.80
CA GLU A 54 -0.21 14.54 -17.89
C GLU A 54 -0.52 13.31 -18.76
N GLU A 55 0.48 12.46 -19.04
CA GLU A 55 0.33 11.29 -19.91
C GLU A 55 -0.37 10.12 -19.22
N GLU A 56 0.03 9.79 -17.99
CA GLU A 56 -0.41 8.60 -17.27
C GLU A 56 -1.55 8.86 -16.29
N TYR A 57 -1.77 10.10 -15.85
CA TYR A 57 -2.77 10.41 -14.81
C TYR A 57 -3.72 11.55 -15.20
N PRO A 58 -4.41 11.47 -16.36
CA PRO A 58 -5.32 12.52 -16.83
C PRO A 58 -6.46 12.84 -15.83
N GLN A 59 -6.88 11.87 -15.01
CA GLN A 59 -7.87 12.04 -13.95
C GLN A 59 -7.44 13.04 -12.87
N LEU A 60 -6.13 13.34 -12.77
CA LEU A 60 -5.59 14.28 -11.80
C LEU A 60 -5.45 15.71 -12.34
N LYS A 61 -5.82 15.99 -13.60
CA LYS A 61 -5.61 17.29 -14.26
C LYS A 61 -6.12 18.49 -13.47
N ASN A 62 -7.30 18.35 -12.87
CA ASN A 62 -7.97 19.40 -12.11
C ASN A 62 -8.12 19.08 -10.61
N ALA A 63 -7.33 18.12 -10.09
CA ALA A 63 -7.43 17.66 -8.72
C ALA A 63 -6.06 17.41 -8.07
N VAL A 64 -5.95 17.76 -6.79
CA VAL A 64 -4.81 17.40 -5.95
C VAL A 64 -5.22 16.21 -5.10
N TYR A 65 -4.70 15.03 -5.43
CA TYR A 65 -4.94 13.81 -4.67
C TYR A 65 -3.76 13.58 -3.72
N LEU A 66 -4.03 13.59 -2.41
CA LEU A 66 -3.01 13.45 -1.36
C LEU A 66 -3.15 12.15 -0.56
N ASP A 67 -4.07 11.27 -0.94
CA ASP A 67 -4.38 10.02 -0.23
C ASP A 67 -3.71 8.78 -0.88
N HIS A 68 -2.51 8.99 -1.46
CA HIS A 68 -1.74 7.92 -2.09
C HIS A 68 -1.32 6.80 -1.12
N THR A 69 -1.24 7.10 0.19
CA THR A 69 -0.95 6.11 1.24
C THR A 69 -2.15 5.22 1.55
N GLY A 70 -3.38 5.72 1.36
CA GLY A 70 -4.60 4.92 1.50
C GLY A 70 -4.83 4.04 0.27
N ALA A 71 -4.92 4.66 -0.90
CA ALA A 71 -5.03 3.94 -2.18
C ALA A 71 -4.51 4.81 -3.34
N THR A 72 -3.37 4.45 -3.93
CA THR A 72 -2.90 5.19 -5.11
C THR A 72 -3.82 4.99 -6.31
N THR A 73 -3.83 5.98 -7.20
CA THR A 73 -4.54 5.89 -8.48
C THR A 73 -3.74 5.05 -9.48
N TYR A 74 -4.46 4.44 -10.43
CA TYR A 74 -3.87 3.66 -11.51
C TYR A 74 -3.39 4.58 -12.66
N PRO A 75 -2.26 4.24 -13.32
CA PRO A 75 -1.85 4.90 -14.54
C PRO A 75 -2.74 4.45 -15.72
N LYS A 76 -3.01 5.36 -16.65
CA LYS A 76 -3.81 5.15 -17.86
C LYS A 76 -3.30 3.96 -18.66
N SER A 77 -1.98 3.88 -18.87
CA SER A 77 -1.38 2.80 -19.67
C SER A 77 -1.64 1.42 -19.06
N ALA A 78 -1.61 1.27 -17.73
CA ALA A 78 -1.86 -0.02 -17.09
C ALA A 78 -3.29 -0.52 -17.36
N VAL A 79 -4.28 0.37 -17.25
CA VAL A 79 -5.67 0.01 -17.55
C VAL A 79 -5.84 -0.31 -19.04
N ALA A 80 -5.35 0.56 -19.93
CA ALA A 80 -5.48 0.36 -21.37
C ALA A 80 -4.80 -0.93 -21.84
N ASN A 81 -3.58 -1.19 -21.37
CA ASN A 81 -2.83 -2.40 -21.72
C ASN A 81 -3.49 -3.66 -21.16
N PHE A 82 -3.98 -3.61 -19.91
CA PHE A 82 -4.71 -4.74 -19.33
C PHE A 82 -5.99 -5.06 -20.10
N SER A 83 -6.79 -4.04 -20.41
CA SER A 83 -8.02 -4.22 -21.20
C SER A 83 -7.71 -4.77 -22.59
N ASN A 84 -6.70 -4.24 -23.28
CA ASN A 84 -6.29 -4.73 -24.59
C ASN A 84 -5.77 -6.18 -24.53
N ASP A 85 -4.98 -6.53 -23.51
CA ASP A 85 -4.47 -7.89 -23.29
C ASP A 85 -5.62 -8.87 -23.05
N MET A 86 -6.61 -8.52 -22.23
CA MET A 86 -7.77 -9.35 -21.94
C MET A 86 -8.73 -9.50 -23.14
N LEU A 87 -8.89 -8.46 -23.96
CA LEU A 87 -9.82 -8.51 -25.10
C LEU A 87 -9.25 -9.28 -26.30
N ASN A 88 -7.93 -9.31 -26.46
CA ASN A 88 -7.27 -9.95 -27.61
C ASN A 88 -6.66 -11.31 -27.30
N ASN A 89 -6.68 -11.77 -26.05
CA ASN A 89 -6.16 -13.08 -25.67
C ASN A 89 -7.24 -13.91 -24.97
N LEU A 90 -7.30 -15.20 -25.31
CA LEU A 90 -8.17 -16.15 -24.62
C LEU A 90 -7.41 -16.80 -23.46
N TYR A 91 -7.67 -16.33 -22.25
CA TYR A 91 -7.16 -16.93 -21.02
C TYR A 91 -8.19 -17.89 -20.43
N GLY A 92 -7.78 -19.14 -20.24
CA GLY A 92 -8.59 -20.20 -19.66
C GLY A 92 -8.26 -20.46 -18.19
N ASN A 93 -8.97 -21.41 -17.58
CA ASN A 93 -8.60 -21.93 -16.27
C ASN A 93 -7.21 -22.60 -16.36
N PRO A 94 -6.17 -22.15 -15.61
CA PRO A 94 -4.79 -22.66 -15.71
C PRO A 94 -4.62 -24.13 -15.32
N HIS A 95 -5.66 -24.77 -14.78
CA HIS A 95 -5.67 -26.19 -14.42
C HIS A 95 -6.34 -27.09 -15.46
N SER A 96 -6.81 -26.54 -16.58
CA SER A 96 -7.38 -27.32 -17.69
C SER A 96 -6.29 -27.74 -18.69
N ASN A 97 -6.59 -28.72 -19.54
CA ASN A 97 -5.69 -29.14 -20.63
C ASN A 97 -6.13 -28.50 -21.95
N SER A 98 -5.89 -27.19 -22.11
CA SER A 98 -6.20 -26.44 -23.33
C SER A 98 -5.12 -25.39 -23.65
N PRO A 99 -5.02 -24.89 -24.90
CA PRO A 99 -4.11 -23.80 -25.23
C PRO A 99 -4.36 -22.53 -24.39
N SER A 100 -5.62 -22.20 -24.13
CA SER A 100 -5.98 -21.04 -23.29
C SER A 100 -5.58 -21.21 -21.82
N SER A 101 -5.60 -22.44 -21.30
CA SER A 101 -5.08 -22.75 -19.97
C SER A 101 -3.56 -22.57 -19.90
N GLN A 102 -2.83 -23.10 -20.88
CA GLN A 102 -1.38 -22.94 -20.97
C GLN A 102 -0.99 -21.46 -21.06
N ALA A 103 -1.73 -20.66 -21.84
CA ALA A 103 -1.53 -19.21 -21.92
C ALA A 103 -1.68 -18.52 -20.55
N SER A 104 -2.71 -18.87 -19.78
CA SER A 104 -2.88 -18.38 -18.41
C SER A 104 -1.71 -18.77 -17.50
N SER A 105 -1.32 -20.04 -17.51
CA SER A 105 -0.21 -20.55 -16.70
C SER A 105 1.11 -19.86 -17.05
N MET A 106 1.43 -19.68 -18.33
CA MET A 106 2.61 -18.94 -18.77
C MET A 106 2.59 -17.48 -18.31
N ARG A 107 1.41 -16.82 -18.34
CA ARG A 107 1.27 -15.45 -17.87
C ARG A 107 1.50 -15.35 -16.36
N ILE A 108 0.93 -16.26 -15.58
CA ILE A 108 1.09 -16.35 -14.12
C ILE A 108 2.57 -16.55 -13.77
N GLU A 109 3.24 -17.54 -14.36
CA GLU A 109 4.66 -17.82 -14.11
C GLU A 109 5.56 -16.66 -14.54
N GLY A 110 5.24 -16.00 -15.67
CA GLY A 110 5.94 -14.80 -16.09
C GLY A 110 5.78 -13.62 -15.13
N VAL A 111 4.67 -13.51 -14.39
CA VAL A 111 4.49 -12.50 -13.34
C VAL A 111 5.28 -12.88 -12.09
N ARG A 112 5.29 -14.16 -11.68
CA ARG A 112 6.10 -14.63 -10.55
C ARG A 112 7.58 -14.29 -10.72
N LYS A 113 8.15 -14.60 -11.89
CA LYS A 113 9.54 -14.29 -12.23
C LYS A 113 9.85 -12.79 -12.18
N ARG A 114 8.91 -11.95 -12.64
CA ARG A 114 9.04 -10.49 -12.57
C ARG A 114 9.04 -9.97 -11.14
N ILE A 115 8.19 -10.52 -10.27
CA ILE A 115 8.16 -10.16 -8.84
C ILE A 115 9.46 -10.57 -8.16
N LEU A 116 9.93 -11.80 -8.36
CA LEU A 116 11.18 -12.27 -7.76
C LEU A 116 12.37 -11.41 -8.21
N LYS A 117 12.46 -11.10 -9.50
CA LYS A 117 13.49 -10.20 -10.03
C LYS A 117 13.40 -8.79 -9.43
N TYR A 118 12.20 -8.26 -9.20
CA TYR A 118 12.01 -6.95 -8.57
C TYR A 118 12.57 -6.90 -7.14
N PHE A 119 12.49 -8.00 -6.41
CA PHE A 119 13.05 -8.16 -5.06
C PHE A 119 14.48 -8.73 -5.05
N ASP A 120 15.17 -8.72 -6.20
CA ASP A 120 16.53 -9.24 -6.35
C ASP A 120 16.70 -10.68 -5.83
N THR A 121 15.74 -11.54 -6.15
CA THR A 121 15.71 -12.93 -5.69
C THR A 121 15.25 -13.91 -6.79
N ASN A 122 15.17 -15.20 -6.49
CA ASN A 122 14.88 -16.26 -7.45
C ASN A 122 14.02 -17.41 -6.87
N GLU A 123 13.55 -18.30 -7.75
CA GLU A 123 12.61 -19.39 -7.43
C GLU A 123 13.21 -20.50 -6.55
N LYS A 124 14.55 -20.59 -6.44
CA LYS A 124 15.19 -21.59 -5.57
C LYS A 124 15.05 -21.21 -4.10
N ASP A 125 15.09 -19.90 -3.82
CA ASP A 125 15.12 -19.37 -2.45
C ASP A 125 13.73 -18.90 -1.99
N TYR A 126 12.90 -18.41 -2.92
CA TYR A 126 11.59 -17.83 -2.59
C TYR A 126 10.49 -18.29 -3.54
N THR A 127 9.29 -18.43 -2.97
CA THR A 127 8.04 -18.65 -3.72
C THR A 127 7.16 -17.42 -3.64
N VAL A 128 6.53 -17.06 -4.76
CA VAL A 128 5.49 -16.02 -4.78
C VAL A 128 4.16 -16.66 -4.44
N ILE A 129 3.34 -16.04 -3.59
CA ILE A 129 1.95 -16.46 -3.35
C ILE A 129 1.05 -15.27 -3.63
N PHE A 130 0.19 -15.39 -4.65
CA PHE A 130 -0.80 -14.35 -4.95
C PHE A 130 -1.91 -14.40 -3.91
N THR A 131 -2.20 -13.24 -3.31
CA THR A 131 -3.25 -13.06 -2.31
C THR A 131 -4.11 -11.85 -2.70
N GLN A 132 -5.30 -11.72 -2.12
CA GLN A 132 -6.20 -10.62 -2.45
C GLN A 132 -5.62 -9.24 -2.07
N ASN A 133 -4.87 -9.18 -0.97
CA ASN A 133 -4.21 -7.97 -0.44
C ASN A 133 -3.26 -8.36 0.70
N ALA A 134 -2.52 -7.37 1.24
CA ALA A 134 -1.59 -7.56 2.35
C ALA A 134 -2.25 -8.16 3.61
N THR A 135 -3.48 -7.75 3.94
CA THR A 135 -4.22 -8.30 5.10
C THR A 135 -4.51 -9.79 4.94
N ALA A 136 -4.93 -10.22 3.74
CA ALA A 136 -5.14 -11.64 3.45
C ALA A 136 -3.84 -12.44 3.53
N ALA A 137 -2.72 -11.90 3.03
CA ALA A 137 -1.41 -12.53 3.16
C ALA A 137 -0.98 -12.71 4.63
N ILE A 138 -1.09 -11.64 5.42
CA ILE A 138 -0.79 -11.65 6.86
C ILE A 138 -1.65 -12.70 7.58
N LYS A 139 -2.95 -12.74 7.27
CA LYS A 139 -3.89 -13.72 7.84
C LYS A 139 -3.48 -15.16 7.53
N ILE A 140 -3.10 -15.47 6.29
CA ILE A 140 -2.62 -16.81 5.90
C ILE A 140 -1.40 -17.21 6.73
N VAL A 141 -0.44 -16.29 6.92
CA VAL A 141 0.74 -16.53 7.76
C VAL A 141 0.33 -16.81 9.20
N GLY A 142 -0.58 -16.00 9.76
CA GLY A 142 -1.12 -16.20 11.10
C GLY A 142 -1.85 -17.53 11.27
N GLU A 143 -2.67 -17.94 10.31
CA GLU A 143 -3.45 -19.20 10.39
C GLU A 143 -2.56 -20.43 10.18
N SER A 144 -1.47 -20.31 9.42
CA SER A 144 -0.55 -21.40 9.13
C SER A 144 0.59 -21.55 10.14
N PHE A 145 0.82 -20.53 10.98
CA PHE A 145 1.86 -20.59 12.00
C PHE A 145 1.47 -21.62 13.08
N PRO A 146 2.39 -22.53 13.47
CA PRO A 146 2.09 -23.59 14.43
C PRO A 146 2.11 -23.05 15.86
N TRP A 147 1.10 -22.25 16.22
CA TRP A 147 0.98 -21.64 17.55
C TRP A 147 0.88 -22.72 18.63
N THR A 148 1.62 -22.50 19.71
CA THR A 148 1.64 -23.33 20.92
C THR A 148 1.66 -22.45 22.16
N GLU A 149 1.43 -23.02 23.35
CA GLU A 149 1.52 -22.30 24.63
C GLU A 149 2.89 -21.66 24.89
N LYS A 150 3.93 -22.20 24.25
CA LYS A 150 5.32 -21.70 24.32
C LYS A 150 5.61 -20.60 23.30
N SER A 151 4.68 -20.31 22.39
CA SER A 151 4.87 -19.27 21.38
C SER A 151 4.88 -17.89 22.02
N THR A 152 5.62 -16.96 21.44
CA THR A 152 5.62 -15.54 21.81
C THR A 152 5.38 -14.70 20.58
N TYR A 153 4.47 -13.74 20.68
CA TYR A 153 4.17 -12.81 19.60
C TYR A 153 4.51 -11.39 19.99
N LYS A 154 5.53 -10.83 19.33
CA LYS A 154 5.95 -9.44 19.51
C LYS A 154 5.73 -8.67 18.21
N HIS A 155 5.11 -7.50 18.32
CA HIS A 155 4.88 -6.63 17.17
C HIS A 155 5.19 -5.17 17.53
N LEU A 156 5.62 -4.37 16.55
CA LEU A 156 5.80 -2.93 16.77
C LEU A 156 4.44 -2.30 17.11
N ARG A 157 4.42 -1.38 18.08
CA ARG A 157 3.19 -0.67 18.48
C ARG A 157 2.59 0.16 17.34
N GLU A 158 3.45 0.59 16.43
CA GLU A 158 3.14 1.38 15.24
C GLU A 158 2.70 0.50 14.05
N SER A 159 2.66 -0.83 14.22
CA SER A 159 2.26 -1.74 13.15
C SER A 159 0.82 -1.50 12.72
N HIS A 160 0.57 -1.72 11.43
CA HIS A 160 -0.78 -1.67 10.87
C HIS A 160 -1.71 -2.67 11.58
N ASN A 161 -3.01 -2.34 11.65
CA ASN A 161 -4.02 -3.14 12.36
C ASN A 161 -4.06 -4.62 11.95
N SER A 162 -3.73 -4.93 10.69
CA SER A 162 -3.66 -6.31 10.20
C SER A 162 -2.60 -7.16 10.91
N ILE A 163 -1.45 -6.57 11.26
CA ILE A 163 -0.40 -7.22 12.06
C ILE A 163 -0.87 -7.34 13.51
N ASN A 164 -1.35 -6.24 14.11
CA ASN A 164 -1.87 -6.26 15.48
C ASN A 164 -2.99 -7.30 15.66
N GLY A 165 -3.79 -7.56 14.63
CA GLY A 165 -4.84 -8.56 14.63
C GLY A 165 -4.36 -10.00 14.83
N LEU A 166 -3.11 -10.32 14.49
CA LEU A 166 -2.54 -11.67 14.68
C LEU A 166 -2.48 -12.09 16.14
N ARG A 167 -2.46 -11.13 17.08
CA ARG A 167 -2.47 -11.42 18.53
C ARG A 167 -3.62 -12.34 18.94
N ARG A 168 -4.74 -12.31 18.21
CA ARG A 168 -5.92 -13.16 18.44
C ARG A 168 -5.61 -14.66 18.43
N PHE A 169 -4.56 -15.09 17.71
CA PHE A 169 -4.16 -16.50 17.68
C PHE A 169 -3.54 -16.97 19.00
N LEU A 170 -2.87 -16.09 19.75
CA LEU A 170 -2.39 -16.41 21.11
C LEU A 170 -3.34 -15.98 22.22
N GLU A 171 -4.26 -15.04 21.99
CA GLU A 171 -5.18 -14.56 23.05
C GLU A 171 -5.97 -15.72 23.70
N ARG A 172 -6.25 -16.78 22.93
CA ARG A 172 -6.96 -17.98 23.40
C ARG A 172 -6.07 -19.07 23.98
N ILE A 173 -4.75 -18.97 23.81
CA ILE A 173 -3.78 -19.98 24.19
C ILE A 173 -2.95 -19.49 25.38
N ASN A 174 -2.29 -18.34 25.24
CA ASN A 174 -1.47 -17.73 26.28
C ASN A 174 -1.34 -16.20 26.04
N PRO A 175 -2.25 -15.39 26.63
CA PRO A 175 -2.29 -13.95 26.39
C PRO A 175 -1.08 -13.18 26.96
N GLU A 176 -0.43 -13.70 27.99
CA GLU A 176 0.75 -13.08 28.63
C GLU A 176 1.96 -13.02 27.69
N ASN A 177 1.96 -13.87 26.64
CA ASN A 177 3.04 -13.96 25.66
C ASN A 177 2.86 -13.02 24.44
N ILE A 178 1.93 -12.07 24.52
CA ILE A 178 1.66 -11.07 23.48
C ILE A 178 2.22 -9.71 23.92
N GLN A 179 3.10 -9.12 23.11
CA GLN A 179 3.74 -7.86 23.47
C GLN A 179 3.81 -6.87 22.30
N GLY A 180 3.26 -5.67 22.53
CA GLY A 180 3.54 -4.49 21.70
C GLY A 180 4.87 -3.86 22.11
N VAL A 181 5.86 -3.91 21.23
CA VAL A 181 7.24 -3.44 21.47
C VAL A 181 7.55 -2.16 20.70
N THR A 182 8.54 -1.40 21.16
CA THR A 182 9.07 -0.23 20.46
C THR A 182 10.22 -0.62 19.53
N GLU A 183 10.63 0.28 18.63
CA GLU A 183 11.81 0.06 17.78
C GLU A 183 13.08 -0.18 18.62
N LYS A 184 13.22 0.53 19.75
CA LYS A 184 14.35 0.33 20.68
C LYS A 184 14.34 -1.09 21.24
N ASP A 185 13.19 -1.56 21.71
CA ASP A 185 13.07 -2.91 22.27
C ASP A 185 13.46 -3.97 21.22
N VAL A 186 13.06 -3.79 19.95
CA VAL A 186 13.43 -4.70 18.86
C VAL A 186 14.95 -4.70 18.62
N LYS A 187 15.58 -3.52 18.59
CA LYS A 187 17.04 -3.41 18.43
C LYS A 187 17.78 -4.08 19.59
N ASP A 188 17.33 -3.86 20.82
CA ASP A 188 17.91 -4.48 22.01
C ASP A 188 17.75 -6.00 21.99
N MET A 189 16.65 -6.54 21.45
CA MET A 189 16.45 -7.98 21.28
C MET A 189 17.38 -8.60 20.22
N ILE A 190 17.60 -7.93 19.09
CA ILE A 190 18.47 -8.43 18.02
C ILE A 190 19.95 -8.37 18.46
N ASN A 191 20.34 -7.34 19.20
CA ASN A 191 21.73 -7.14 19.61
C ASN A 191 22.12 -7.97 20.86
N ASN A 192 21.15 -8.40 21.66
CA ASN A 192 21.38 -9.17 22.89
C ASN A 192 20.86 -10.61 22.80
N VAL A 193 20.87 -11.23 21.62
CA VAL A 193 20.54 -12.65 21.48
C VAL A 193 21.56 -13.46 22.31
N PRO A 194 21.14 -14.26 23.30
CA PRO A 194 22.05 -15.13 24.04
C PRO A 194 22.80 -16.05 23.07
N PRO A 195 24.08 -16.37 23.32
CA PRO A 195 24.88 -17.26 22.47
C PRO A 195 24.25 -18.65 22.31
#